data_AF-A0A7V4NFG3-F1
#
_entry.id   AF-A0A7V4NFG3-F1
#
_cell.length_a   1.000
_cell.length_b   1.000
_cell.length_c   1.000
_cell.angle_alpha   90.00
_cell.angle_beta   90.00
_cell.angle_gamma   90.00
#
_symmetry.space_group_name_H-M   'P 1'
#
loop_
_entity.id
_entity.type
_entity.pdbx_description
1 polymer ?
#
loop_
_entity_poly.entity_id
_entity_poly.type
_entity_poly.pdbx_seq_one_letter_code
_entity_poly.pdbx_strand_id
1 'polypeptide(L)'
;MNDKKKIYGFGFNPSESQHHFLVVIPKSDNGGVIVYERFAWQEGVEVQTIDYSVDKPKVELDKKKWKLIEDVLAEEFNTRLKQEKLPTGRWKIGQNPVHRLF
;
A
#
# COMPACT_ATOMS: atom_id res chain seq x y z
N MET A 1 24.81 5.12 -12.97
CA MET A 1 24.26 3.76 -12.75
C MET A 1 22.75 3.89 -12.87
N ASN A 2 22.11 3.04 -13.67
CA ASN A 2 20.69 3.17 -13.97
C ASN A 2 19.91 2.67 -12.75
N ASP A 3 19.66 3.54 -11.77
CA ASP A 3 18.86 3.22 -10.58
C ASP A 3 17.48 2.78 -11.06
N LYS A 4 17.27 1.47 -11.12
CA LYS A 4 15.97 0.90 -11.47
C LYS A 4 14.99 1.40 -10.40
N LYS A 5 14.14 2.35 -10.79
CA LYS A 5 13.01 2.84 -9.99
C LYS A 5 12.27 1.64 -9.41
N LYS A 6 12.43 1.40 -8.11
CA LYS A 6 11.80 0.26 -7.44
C LYS A 6 10.40 0.69 -7.03
N ILE A 7 9.43 0.34 -7.88
CA ILE A 7 8.01 0.58 -7.61
C ILE A 7 7.48 -0.57 -6.75
N TYR A 8 6.83 -0.23 -5.64
CA TYR A 8 6.22 -1.17 -4.71
C TYR A 8 4.69 -1.06 -4.76
N GLY A 9 4.02 -2.20 -4.64
CA GLY A 9 2.57 -2.27 -4.52
C GLY A 9 1.85 -1.49 -5.63
N PHE A 10 1.02 -0.53 -5.24
CA PHE A 10 0.28 0.34 -6.15
C PHE A 10 1.04 1.66 -6.38
N GLY A 11 2.10 1.59 -7.19
CA GLY A 11 2.80 2.79 -7.70
C GLY A 11 3.72 3.51 -6.72
N PHE A 12 3.96 2.97 -5.52
CA PHE A 12 4.78 3.65 -4.53
C PHE A 12 6.27 3.60 -4.90
N ASN A 13 6.92 4.75 -5.00
CA ASN A 13 8.36 4.88 -5.25
C ASN A 13 9.03 5.67 -4.11
N PRO A 14 9.77 5.01 -3.19
CA PRO A 14 10.41 5.70 -2.07
C PRO A 14 11.47 6.71 -2.51
N SER A 15 12.07 6.56 -3.69
CA SER A 15 13.04 7.52 -4.23
C SER A 15 12.41 8.84 -4.67
N GLU A 16 11.11 8.86 -4.98
CA GLU A 16 10.37 10.08 -5.38
C GLU A 16 9.70 10.75 -4.18
N SER A 17 9.12 9.96 -3.27
CA SER A 17 8.58 10.46 -2.01
C SER A 17 8.54 9.36 -0.96
N GLN A 18 8.80 9.70 0.30
CA GLN A 18 8.63 8.80 1.43
C GLN A 18 7.16 8.75 1.92
N HIS A 19 6.32 9.68 1.46
CA HIS A 19 4.92 9.77 1.87
C HIS A 19 4.05 8.80 1.08
N HIS A 20 3.43 7.86 1.79
CA HIS A 20 2.62 6.80 1.20
C HIS A 20 1.54 6.32 2.17
N PHE A 21 0.58 5.56 1.62
CA PHE A 21 -0.29 4.75 2.45
C PHE A 21 0.21 3.32 2.52
N LEU A 22 0.03 2.68 3.67
CA LEU A 22 0.34 1.27 3.88
C LEU A 22 -0.94 0.54 4.28
N VAL A 23 -1.47 -0.26 3.36
CA VAL A 23 -2.67 -1.09 3.61
C VAL A 23 -2.22 -2.45 4.15
N VAL A 24 -2.64 -2.77 5.37
CA VAL A 24 -2.31 -4.01 6.06
C VAL A 24 -3.53 -4.92 6.08
N ILE A 25 -3.49 -6.00 5.29
CA ILE A 25 -4.57 -6.96 5.17
C ILE A 25 -4.27 -8.17 6.06
N PRO A 26 -5.10 -8.48 7.08
CA PRO A 26 -4.82 -9.56 8.00
C PRO A 26 -5.05 -10.94 7.35
N LYS A 27 -4.30 -11.93 7.83
CA LYS A 27 -4.51 -13.33 7.41
C LYS A 27 -5.86 -13.86 7.89
N SER A 28 -6.24 -13.54 9.14
CA SER A 28 -7.54 -13.92 9.73
C SER A 28 -8.71 -13.29 8.97
N ASP A 29 -9.83 -14.00 8.88
CA ASP A 29 -11.06 -13.52 8.24
C ASP A 29 -11.90 -12.60 9.12
N ASN A 30 -11.67 -12.64 10.44
CA ASN A 30 -12.31 -11.77 11.42
C ASN A 30 -11.43 -10.56 11.82
N GLY A 31 -10.30 -10.35 11.13
CA GLY A 31 -9.41 -9.21 11.39
C GLY A 31 -9.85 -7.92 10.71
N GLY A 32 -9.34 -6.79 11.19
CA GLY A 32 -9.44 -5.48 10.54
C GLY A 32 -8.33 -5.25 9.52
N VAL A 33 -8.70 -4.75 8.34
CA VAL A 33 -7.77 -4.14 7.39
C VAL A 33 -7.49 -2.73 7.88
N ILE A 34 -6.21 -2.42 8.10
CA ILE A 34 -5.77 -1.12 8.63
C ILE A 34 -5.01 -0.37 7.55
N VAL A 35 -5.31 0.91 7.38
CA VAL A 35 -4.57 1.80 6.48
C VAL A 35 -3.83 2.83 7.30
N TYR A 36 -2.50 2.84 7.17
CA TYR A 36 -1.63 3.83 7.77
C TYR A 36 -1.25 4.89 6.75
N GLU A 37 -1.20 6.14 7.17
CA GLU A 37 -0.48 7.19 6.44
C GLU A 37 0.93 7.28 7.01
N ARG A 38 1.94 7.14 6.15
CA ARG A 38 3.35 7.04 6.55
C ARG A 38 4.22 8.04 5.81
N PHE A 39 5.28 8.49 6.47
CA PHE A 39 6.23 9.49 5.93
C PHE A 39 7.68 9.00 5.88
N ALA A 40 7.90 7.72 6.18
CA ALA A 40 9.21 7.08 6.16
C ALA A 40 9.11 5.66 5.59
N TRP A 41 10.12 5.25 4.82
CA TRP A 41 10.26 3.92 4.24
C TRP A 41 11.59 3.28 4.67
N GLN A 42 11.54 2.02 5.07
CA GLN A 42 12.71 1.23 5.42
C GLN A 42 13.21 0.47 4.19
N GLU A 43 14.38 0.82 3.69
CA GLU A 43 15.01 0.12 2.57
C GLU A 43 15.59 -1.23 2.99
N GLY A 44 15.57 -2.20 2.07
CA GLY A 44 16.19 -3.52 2.28
C GLY A 44 15.41 -4.49 3.18
N VAL A 45 14.23 -4.11 3.69
CA VAL A 45 13.35 -5.02 4.46
C VAL A 45 12.12 -5.44 3.64
N GLU A 46 11.69 -6.68 3.83
CA GLU A 46 10.49 -7.21 3.16
C GLU A 46 9.19 -6.69 3.80
N VAL A 47 9.20 -6.58 5.13
CA VAL A 47 8.07 -6.11 5.94
C VAL A 47 8.53 -4.87 6.69
N GLN A 48 7.80 -3.78 6.51
CA GLN A 48 8.02 -2.53 7.21
C GLN A 48 7.62 -2.67 8.68
N THR A 49 8.44 -2.17 9.59
CA THR A 49 8.05 -2.00 10.99
C THR A 49 7.02 -0.88 11.06
N ILE A 50 5.90 -1.14 11.74
CA ILE A 50 4.87 -0.14 12.06
C ILE A 50 5.15 0.35 13.47
N ASP A 51 5.45 1.64 13.61
CA ASP A 51 5.62 2.30 14.90
C ASP A 51 4.32 3.01 15.27
N TYR A 52 3.52 2.43 16.15
CA TYR A 52 2.23 2.99 16.56
C TYR A 52 2.29 4.37 17.23
N SER A 53 3.48 4.83 17.66
CA SER A 53 3.66 6.19 18.17
C SER A 53 3.70 7.25 17.06
N VAL A 54 4.07 6.86 15.84
CA VAL A 54 4.25 7.74 14.67
C VAL A 54 3.29 7.39 13.53
N ASP A 55 3.19 6.12 13.18
CA ASP A 55 2.34 5.56 12.13
C ASP A 55 0.88 5.50 12.63
N LYS A 56 0.15 6.61 12.46
CA LYS A 56 -1.25 6.69 12.89
C LYS A 56 -2.18 5.99 11.90
N PRO A 57 -3.01 5.03 12.36
CA PRO A 57 -4.04 4.44 11.50
C PRO A 57 -5.05 5.52 11.12
N LYS A 58 -5.38 5.58 9.83
CA LYS A 58 -6.39 6.50 9.27
C LYS A 58 -7.72 5.81 9.03
N VAL A 59 -7.66 4.50 8.76
CA VAL A 59 -8.83 3.67 8.48
C VAL A 59 -8.62 2.32 9.15
N GLU A 60 -9.67 1.84 9.78
CA GLU A 60 -9.82 0.44 10.18
C GLU A 60 -11.15 -0.07 9.60
N LEU A 61 -11.09 -1.14 8.82
CA LEU A 61 -12.23 -1.70 8.12
C LEU A 61 -12.28 -3.22 8.32
N ASP A 62 -13.44 -3.75 8.71
CA ASP A 62 -13.63 -5.21 8.77
C ASP A 62 -13.22 -5.87 7.44
N LYS A 63 -12.45 -6.97 7.51
CA LYS A 63 -12.00 -7.66 6.29
C LYS A 63 -13.16 -8.07 5.38
N LYS A 64 -14.33 -8.42 5.93
CA LYS A 64 -15.54 -8.72 5.15
C LYS A 64 -16.00 -7.52 4.30
N LYS A 65 -15.96 -6.31 4.85
CA LYS A 65 -16.30 -5.08 4.12
C LYS A 65 -15.21 -4.73 3.11
N TRP A 66 -13.94 -4.91 3.47
CA TRP A 66 -12.82 -4.75 2.55
C TRP A 66 -12.96 -5.62 1.30
N LYS A 67 -13.36 -6.89 1.47
CA LYS A 67 -13.60 -7.81 0.34
C LYS A 67 -14.64 -7.32 -0.67
N LEU A 68 -15.58 -6.47 -0.25
CA LEU A 68 -16.58 -5.90 -1.16
C LEU A 68 -16.02 -4.79 -2.04
N ILE A 69 -14.89 -4.18 -1.66
CA ILE A 69 -14.31 -3.01 -2.35
C ILE A 69 -12.92 -3.27 -2.93
N GLU A 70 -12.23 -4.35 -2.53
CA GLU A 70 -10.82 -4.57 -2.88
C GLU A 70 -10.60 -4.66 -4.40
N ASP A 71 -11.50 -5.32 -5.13
CA ASP A 71 -11.37 -5.48 -6.59
C ASP A 71 -11.59 -4.16 -7.32
N VAL A 72 -12.60 -3.39 -6.93
CA VAL A 72 -12.88 -2.06 -7.50
C VAL A 72 -11.72 -1.10 -7.21
N LEU A 73 -11.19 -1.10 -5.98
CA LEU A 73 -10.03 -0.29 -5.63
C LEU A 73 -8.78 -0.70 -6.43
N ALA A 74 -8.54 -2.01 -6.60
CA ALA A 74 -7.43 -2.49 -7.40
C ALA A 74 -7.55 -2.06 -8.87
N GLU A 75 -8.76 -2.13 -9.43
CA GLU A 75 -9.04 -1.72 -10.81
C GLU A 75 -8.79 -0.23 -11.02
N GLU A 76 -9.31 0.62 -10.14
CA GLU A 76 -9.12 2.07 -10.18
C GLU A 76 -7.63 2.44 -10.10
N PHE A 77 -6.91 1.89 -9.11
CA PHE A 77 -5.47 2.15 -8.96
C PHE A 77 -4.68 1.63 -10.17
N ASN A 78 -4.97 0.42 -10.66
CA ASN A 78 -4.28 -0.15 -11.80
C ASN A 78 -4.58 0.59 -13.11
N THR A 79 -5.76 1.17 -13.25
CA THR A 79 -6.10 2.03 -14.40
C THR A 79 -5.21 3.26 -14.43
N ARG A 80 -5.05 3.95 -13.28
CA ARG A 80 -4.13 5.10 -13.15
C ARG A 80 -2.67 4.70 -13.38
N LEU A 81 -2.24 3.58 -12.82
CA LEU A 81 -0.87 3.07 -13.04
C LEU A 81 -0.57 2.81 -14.52
N LYS A 82 -1.52 2.22 -15.26
CA LYS A 82 -1.37 2.00 -16.71
C LYS A 82 -1.27 3.31 -17.49
N GLN A 83 -2.06 4.33 -17.13
CA GLN A 83 -1.99 5.66 -17.75
C GLN A 83 -0.60 6.28 -17.57
N GLU A 84 0.00 6.11 -16.39
CA GLU A 84 1.35 6.57 -16.04
C GLU A 84 2.47 5.61 -16.51
N LYS A 85 2.13 4.53 -17.24
CA LYS A 85 3.08 3.48 -17.71
C LYS A 85 3.87 2.82 -16.57
N LEU A 86 3.27 2.72 -15.39
CA LEU A 86 3.82 2.06 -14.21
C LEU A 86 3.35 0.60 -14.11
N PRO A 87 4.10 -0.28 -13.42
CA PRO A 87 3.66 -1.63 -13.12
C PRO A 87 2.36 -1.64 -12.29
N THR A 88 1.45 -2.55 -12.61
CA THR A 88 0.20 -2.75 -11.86
C THR A 88 0.45 -3.46 -10.53
N GLY A 89 -0.37 -3.14 -9.52
CA GLY A 89 -0.37 -3.78 -8.21
C GLY A 89 -1.46 -4.85 -8.05
N ARG A 90 -1.33 -5.64 -6.99
CA ARG A 90 -2.35 -6.59 -6.52
C ARG A 90 -2.36 -6.61 -5.00
N TRP A 91 -3.54 -6.68 -4.41
CA TRP A 91 -3.68 -6.89 -2.97
C TRP A 91 -3.14 -8.26 -2.55
N LYS A 92 -2.33 -8.27 -1.49
CA LYS A 92 -1.85 -9.47 -0.81
C LYS A 92 -2.11 -9.39 0.69
N ILE A 93 -2.18 -10.56 1.33
CA ILE A 93 -2.14 -10.63 2.79
C ILE A 93 -0.84 -10.00 3.28
N GLY A 94 -0.91 -9.23 4.35
CA GLY A 94 0.19 -8.41 4.85
C GLY A 94 0.17 -7.00 4.28
N GLN A 95 1.36 -6.45 4.02
CA GLN A 95 1.54 -5.03 3.72
C GLN A 95 1.50 -4.74 2.21
N ASN A 96 0.74 -3.71 1.86
CA ASN A 96 0.54 -3.23 0.49
C ASN A 96 0.80 -1.71 0.46
N PRO A 97 1.97 -1.27 -0.01
CA PRO A 97 2.25 0.15 -0.21
C PRO A 97 1.40 0.72 -1.35
N VAL A 98 0.84 1.90 -1.14
CA VAL A 98 0.01 2.63 -2.12
C VAL A 98 0.52 4.06 -2.24
N HIS A 99 0.71 4.51 -3.47
CA HIS A 99 1.08 5.89 -3.74
C HIS A 99 -0.02 6.85 -3.28
N ARG A 100 0.34 7.95 -2.62
CA ARG A 100 -0.62 8.87 -1.99
C ARG A 100 -1.59 9.59 -2.94
N LEU A 101 -1.27 9.64 -4.23
CA LEU A 101 -2.04 10.37 -5.25
C LEU A 101 -2.94 9.45 -6.11
N PHE A 102 -2.92 8.14 -5.84
CA PHE A 102 -3.74 7.18 -6.59
C PHE A 102 -4.92 6.71 -5.75
#